data_AF-A0A6N8IQV8-F1
#
_entry.id   AF-A0A6N8IQV8-F1
#
_cell.length_a   1.000
_cell.length_b   1.000
_cell.length_c   1.000
_cell.angle_alpha   90.00
_cell.angle_beta   90.00
_cell.angle_gamma   90.00
#
_symmetry.space_group_name_H-M   'P 1'
#
loop_
_entity.id
_entity.type
_entity.pdbx_description
1 polymer ?
#
loop_
_entity_poly.entity_id
_entity_poly.type
_entity_poly.pdbx_seq_one_letter_code
_entity_poly.pdbx_strand_id
1 'polypeptide(L)'
;MPDAIAVLNAGSSSIKYSLFLLRGKELDLVLRGQVEGLYTSPRFVALDAAGRQVDAKSWGDGVQLGHEGALDHLIPRVREHLGADNLAAIGHRVVHGGMHFARPVRMDERTLEALRAFVPLAPLHQPHNLAAIELLMQRLPAMPQVACFDTGFHRGNPELAQMFALPAEMHAQGVRRYGFHGLSYEYIASVLPQVDARVSRGRAVVLHLGNGSSMCAMADGRSVASTMGFTAVDGLPMGTRCGSLDPGVILYLMDQRGMDVRAIENLVYKQSGLLGVSGISSDMRALLDSDDVRARTAVDLYLYRIRRELGSLVAALGGVDALVFTAGIGEHAPLIRRRVCEDAAWLGVALDATANTRGGPRISKESSRVAAYVVPTNEELMIARHTRTLLGAAGAEAGADASRHAARATLRDGSTITIRAQRPTDRQGMRNVLVDMSPESIRRRFFAPRRSFSEEEVQRFLDIDFVHHVALVAVADDAIVGAGRYIVTEPGEAEVAFGVSDQWQGRGMGGLLLQHLVAIARQHGVRKLVAEVLHENVPMLAVFRASGLPSETRHEGGVVHVTMSLQ
;
A
#
# COMPACT_ATOMS: atom_id res chain seq x y z
N MET A 1 -22.57 -16.02 13.24
CA MET A 1 -23.31 -14.83 12.78
C MET A 1 -22.46 -14.19 11.70
N PRO A 2 -23.02 -13.65 10.60
CA PRO A 2 -22.17 -13.06 9.58
C PRO A 2 -21.49 -11.83 10.16
N ASP A 3 -20.18 -11.79 10.00
CA ASP A 3 -19.34 -10.68 10.41
C ASP A 3 -19.41 -9.60 9.33
N ALA A 4 -19.83 -8.39 9.72
CA ALA A 4 -19.87 -7.23 8.85
C ALA A 4 -18.57 -6.43 8.92
N ILE A 5 -18.18 -5.83 7.80
CA ILE A 5 -17.06 -4.89 7.74
C ILE A 5 -17.59 -3.54 7.29
N ALA A 6 -17.40 -2.53 8.14
CA ALA A 6 -17.62 -1.14 7.76
C ALA A 6 -16.35 -0.59 7.10
N VAL A 7 -16.49 0.21 6.05
CA VAL A 7 -15.40 0.89 5.37
C VAL A 7 -15.66 2.38 5.43
N LEU A 8 -14.66 3.16 5.85
CA LEU A 8 -14.75 4.62 5.99
C LEU A 8 -13.69 5.34 5.16
N ASN A 9 -14.12 6.42 4.52
CA ASN A 9 -13.26 7.37 3.82
C ASN A 9 -13.63 8.79 4.28
N ALA A 10 -12.84 9.31 5.22
CA ALA A 10 -13.05 10.64 5.81
C ALA A 10 -12.24 11.70 5.05
N GLY A 11 -12.93 12.71 4.51
CA GLY A 11 -12.33 13.88 3.88
C GLY A 11 -12.68 15.16 4.63
N SER A 12 -12.19 16.31 4.16
CA SER A 12 -12.33 17.58 4.89
C SER A 12 -13.75 18.03 5.17
N SER A 13 -14.71 17.66 4.33
CA SER A 13 -16.11 18.08 4.42
C SER A 13 -17.11 16.92 4.36
N SER A 14 -16.64 15.68 4.36
CA SER A 14 -17.51 14.51 4.29
C SER A 14 -16.88 13.24 4.86
N ILE A 15 -17.73 12.31 5.32
CA ILE A 15 -17.35 10.93 5.64
C ILE A 15 -18.20 10.02 4.76
N LYS A 16 -17.56 9.33 3.82
CA LYS A 16 -18.20 8.26 3.06
C LYS A 16 -18.07 6.95 3.82
N TYR A 17 -19.11 6.13 3.73
CA TYR A 17 -19.11 4.81 4.35
C TYR A 17 -19.73 3.75 3.45
N SER A 18 -19.28 2.51 3.63
CA SER A 18 -19.88 1.32 3.04
C SER A 18 -19.87 0.19 4.05
N LEU A 19 -20.85 -0.69 3.97
CA LEU A 19 -21.03 -1.82 4.86
C LEU A 19 -21.13 -3.08 4.01
N PHE A 20 -20.26 -4.04 4.30
CA PHE A 20 -20.21 -5.33 3.62
C PHE A 20 -20.55 -6.45 4.59
N LEU A 21 -21.47 -7.33 4.21
CA LEU A 21 -21.74 -8.56 4.94
C LEU A 21 -20.95 -9.71 4.34
N LEU A 22 -20.31 -10.50 5.21
CA LEU A 22 -19.68 -11.74 4.79
C LEU A 22 -20.75 -12.81 4.54
N ARG A 23 -20.91 -13.23 3.29
CA ARG A 23 -21.76 -14.35 2.88
C ARG A 23 -20.92 -15.44 2.25
N GLY A 24 -20.58 -16.47 3.04
CA GLY A 24 -19.66 -17.52 2.63
C GLY A 24 -18.24 -16.98 2.43
N LYS A 25 -17.76 -16.94 1.19
CA LYS A 25 -16.45 -16.38 0.83
C LYS A 25 -16.51 -14.97 0.25
N GLU A 26 -17.69 -14.44 -0.04
CA GLU A 26 -17.86 -13.14 -0.69
C GLU A 26 -18.26 -12.05 0.31
N LEU A 27 -17.91 -10.81 -0.04
CA LEU A 27 -18.29 -9.61 0.70
C LEU A 27 -19.35 -8.86 -0.11
N ASP A 28 -20.60 -8.97 0.34
CA ASP A 28 -21.74 -8.33 -0.31
C ASP A 28 -21.94 -6.93 0.25
N LEU A 29 -21.96 -5.92 -0.62
CA LEU A 29 -22.38 -4.58 -0.21
C LEU A 29 -23.85 -4.62 0.25
N VAL A 30 -24.13 -4.11 1.44
CA VAL A 30 -25.51 -4.00 1.94
C VAL A 30 -25.98 -2.57 2.14
N LEU A 31 -25.05 -1.67 2.48
CA LEU A 31 -25.34 -0.27 2.73
C LEU A 31 -24.16 0.56 2.26
N ARG A 32 -24.42 1.71 1.65
CA ARG A 32 -23.41 2.74 1.40
C ARG A 32 -24.02 4.11 1.58
N GLY A 33 -23.19 5.10 1.84
CA GLY A 33 -23.68 6.45 1.99
C GLY A 33 -22.58 7.42 2.34
N GLN A 34 -23.00 8.61 2.72
CA GLN A 34 -22.10 9.63 3.21
C GLN A 34 -22.80 10.57 4.17
N VAL A 35 -22.01 11.14 5.07
CA VAL A 35 -22.32 12.43 5.70
C VAL A 35 -21.51 13.48 4.93
N GLU A 36 -22.18 14.41 4.26
CA GLU A 36 -21.56 15.50 3.51
C GLU A 36 -21.86 16.85 4.17
N GLY A 37 -21.11 17.89 3.80
CA GLY A 37 -21.37 19.25 4.30
C GLY A 37 -21.09 19.44 5.79
N LEU A 38 -20.14 18.68 6.37
CA LEU A 38 -19.85 18.64 7.81
C LEU A 38 -19.71 20.02 8.49
N TYR A 39 -19.26 21.05 7.76
CA TYR A 39 -19.03 22.38 8.32
C TYR A 39 -19.85 23.47 7.61
N THR A 40 -20.92 23.10 6.91
CA THR A 40 -21.74 24.04 6.14
C THR A 40 -23.23 23.72 6.27
N SER A 41 -23.66 22.65 5.62
CA SER A 41 -25.04 22.18 5.58
C SER A 41 -25.01 20.65 5.64
N PRO A 42 -24.86 20.07 6.84
CA PRO A 42 -24.62 18.64 6.99
C PRO A 42 -25.83 17.85 6.50
N ARG A 43 -25.55 16.82 5.68
CA ARG A 43 -26.55 15.89 5.17
C ARG A 43 -26.03 14.48 5.22
N PHE A 44 -26.83 13.58 5.77
CA PHE A 44 -26.62 12.15 5.79
C PHE A 44 -27.54 11.49 4.78
N VAL A 45 -26.98 10.54 4.05
CA VAL A 45 -27.72 9.69 3.11
C VAL A 45 -27.24 8.25 3.29
N ALA A 46 -28.17 7.31 3.27
CA ALA A 46 -27.91 5.87 3.21
C ALA A 46 -28.65 5.26 2.03
N LEU A 47 -27.95 4.46 1.24
CA LEU A 47 -28.42 3.76 0.07
C LEU A 47 -28.19 2.26 0.24
N ASP A 48 -29.16 1.44 -0.17
CA ASP A 48 -28.97 -0.01 -0.25
C ASP A 48 -28.06 -0.42 -1.43
N ALA A 49 -27.81 -1.72 -1.56
CA ALA A 49 -27.02 -2.29 -2.65
C ALA A 49 -27.58 -1.98 -4.05
N ALA A 50 -28.89 -1.78 -4.18
CA ALA A 50 -29.56 -1.40 -5.42
C ALA A 50 -29.53 0.12 -5.67
N GLY A 51 -28.95 0.90 -4.77
CA GLY A 51 -28.87 2.35 -4.86
C GLY A 51 -30.15 3.08 -4.43
N ARG A 52 -31.11 2.39 -3.81
CA ARG A 52 -32.33 3.02 -3.27
C ARG A 52 -32.02 3.67 -1.94
N GLN A 53 -32.52 4.89 -1.73
CA GLN A 53 -32.37 5.58 -0.46
C GLN A 53 -33.20 4.90 0.62
N VAL A 54 -32.54 4.45 1.68
CA VAL A 54 -33.17 3.77 2.83
C VAL A 54 -33.19 4.64 4.08
N ASP A 55 -32.32 5.63 4.16
CA ASP A 55 -32.29 6.61 5.26
C ASP A 55 -31.70 7.93 4.78
N ALA A 56 -32.13 9.03 5.38
CA ALA A 56 -31.54 10.35 5.16
C ALA A 56 -31.86 11.30 6.32
N LYS A 57 -30.92 12.21 6.59
CA LYS A 57 -31.10 13.27 7.57
C LYS A 57 -30.43 14.55 7.08
N SER A 58 -31.11 15.68 7.26
CA SER A 58 -30.52 17.01 7.12
C SER A 58 -30.53 17.69 8.47
N TRP A 59 -29.44 18.37 8.82
CA TRP A 59 -29.36 19.16 10.06
C TRP A 59 -29.73 20.63 9.85
N GLY A 60 -29.97 21.05 8.59
CA GLY A 60 -30.23 22.43 8.23
C GLY A 60 -28.96 23.23 7.94
N ASP A 61 -29.15 24.37 7.27
CA ASP A 61 -28.05 25.25 6.86
C ASP A 61 -27.40 25.93 8.06
N GLY A 62 -26.07 26.05 8.04
CA GLY A 62 -25.28 26.71 9.07
C GLY A 62 -24.89 25.82 10.25
N VAL A 63 -25.39 24.59 10.35
CA VAL A 63 -24.98 23.64 11.38
C VAL A 63 -23.55 23.16 11.14
N GLN A 64 -22.68 23.30 12.14
CA GLN A 64 -21.27 22.88 12.08
C GLN A 64 -21.11 21.48 12.69
N LEU A 65 -21.57 20.45 11.97
CA LEU A 65 -21.42 19.06 12.38
C LEU A 65 -20.04 18.49 11.98
N GLY A 66 -19.03 18.65 12.84
CA GLY A 66 -17.71 18.06 12.58
C GLY A 66 -17.70 16.53 12.45
N HIS A 67 -16.51 15.98 12.15
CA HIS A 67 -16.29 14.53 12.04
C HIS A 67 -16.82 13.75 13.27
N GLU A 68 -16.65 14.34 14.45
CA GLU A 68 -17.16 13.82 15.71
C GLU A 68 -18.67 13.58 15.70
N GLY A 69 -19.45 14.63 15.44
CA GLY A 69 -20.92 14.54 15.40
C GLY A 69 -21.44 13.70 14.23
N ALA A 70 -20.72 13.66 13.11
CA ALA A 70 -21.05 12.77 12.00
C ALA A 70 -20.88 11.30 12.39
N LEU A 71 -19.80 10.95 13.09
CA LEU A 71 -19.59 9.60 13.61
C LEU A 71 -20.59 9.25 14.73
N ASP A 72 -21.00 10.21 15.56
CA ASP A 72 -22.05 10.00 16.57
C ASP A 72 -23.39 9.65 15.95
N HIS A 73 -23.68 10.21 14.77
CA HIS A 73 -24.85 9.82 14.01
C HIS A 73 -24.65 8.49 13.28
N LEU A 74 -23.48 8.26 12.69
CA LEU A 74 -23.22 7.11 11.82
C LEU A 74 -23.17 5.79 12.60
N ILE A 75 -22.51 5.74 13.76
CA ILE A 75 -22.31 4.50 14.52
C ILE A 75 -23.65 3.84 14.91
N PRO A 76 -24.62 4.55 15.52
CA PRO A 76 -25.92 3.96 15.83
C PRO A 76 -26.69 3.52 14.58
N ARG A 77 -26.65 4.30 13.49
CA ARG A 77 -27.37 3.99 12.24
C ARG A 77 -26.83 2.74 11.55
N VAL A 78 -25.51 2.55 11.56
CA VAL A 78 -24.88 1.32 11.06
C VAL A 78 -25.30 0.12 11.91
N ARG A 79 -25.31 0.24 13.24
CA ARG A 79 -25.75 -0.84 14.13
C ARG A 79 -27.23 -1.19 13.94
N GLU A 80 -28.09 -0.19 13.79
CA GLU A 80 -29.52 -0.39 13.51
C GLU A 80 -29.73 -1.13 12.20
N HIS A 81 -29.01 -0.77 11.13
CA HIS A 81 -29.09 -1.46 9.84
C HIS A 81 -28.55 -2.89 9.88
N LEU A 82 -27.55 -3.17 10.73
CA LEU A 82 -27.04 -4.54 10.93
C LEU A 82 -28.04 -5.42 11.68
N GLY A 83 -28.86 -4.85 12.57
CA GLY A 83 -29.86 -5.60 13.34
C GLY A 83 -29.21 -6.70 14.18
N ALA A 84 -29.40 -7.96 13.78
CA ALA A 84 -28.84 -9.13 14.44
C ALA A 84 -27.41 -9.49 13.98
N ASP A 85 -26.95 -8.91 12.88
CA ASP A 85 -25.59 -9.12 12.38
C ASP A 85 -24.57 -8.31 13.21
N ASN A 86 -23.35 -8.82 13.32
CA ASN A 86 -22.32 -8.18 14.15
C ASN A 86 -21.35 -7.37 13.29
N LEU A 87 -20.96 -6.17 13.75
CA LEU A 87 -19.85 -5.43 13.15
C LEU A 87 -18.54 -6.04 13.67
N ALA A 88 -17.74 -6.60 12.78
CA ALA A 88 -16.50 -7.30 13.15
C ALA A 88 -15.26 -6.41 13.08
N ALA A 89 -15.23 -5.45 12.15
CA ALA A 89 -14.14 -4.47 12.04
C ALA A 89 -14.52 -3.25 11.21
N ILE A 90 -13.63 -2.25 11.24
CA ILE A 90 -13.70 -1.06 10.41
C ILE A 90 -12.42 -0.93 9.58
N GLY A 91 -12.56 -0.87 8.26
CA GLY A 91 -11.49 -0.52 7.33
C GLY A 91 -11.49 0.98 7.03
N HIS A 92 -10.32 1.59 6.98
CA HIS A 92 -10.13 3.02 6.75
C HIS A 92 -9.27 3.23 5.52
N ARG A 93 -9.72 4.11 4.62
CA ARG A 93 -8.84 4.66 3.60
C ARG A 93 -7.91 5.69 4.22
N VAL A 94 -6.61 5.53 4.01
CA VAL A 94 -5.58 6.48 4.42
C VAL A 94 -4.78 6.89 3.19
N VAL A 95 -4.67 8.20 2.94
CA VAL A 95 -4.07 8.69 1.69
C VAL A 95 -2.58 8.40 1.61
N HIS A 96 -1.82 8.55 2.69
CA HIS A 96 -0.37 8.42 2.65
C HIS A 96 0.16 7.41 3.68
N GLY A 97 0.83 6.36 3.20
CA GLY A 97 1.52 5.38 4.05
C GLY A 97 3.02 5.67 4.25
N GLY A 98 3.56 6.64 3.53
CA GLY A 98 4.97 7.02 3.63
C GLY A 98 5.89 5.90 3.17
N MET A 99 7.11 5.87 3.72
CA MET A 99 8.09 4.81 3.38
C MET A 99 7.80 3.50 4.13
N HIS A 100 7.08 3.57 5.25
CA HIS A 100 6.94 2.47 6.20
C HIS A 100 5.66 1.64 5.99
N PHE A 101 4.58 2.25 5.51
CA PHE A 101 3.30 1.56 5.34
C PHE A 101 2.95 1.38 3.87
N ALA A 102 3.21 0.18 3.36
CA ALA A 102 2.85 -0.22 1.99
C ALA A 102 1.70 -1.23 1.95
N ARG A 103 1.41 -1.89 3.07
CA ARG A 103 0.35 -2.89 3.21
C ARG A 103 -0.68 -2.43 4.20
N PRO A 104 -1.91 -2.97 4.17
CA PRO A 104 -2.89 -2.72 5.20
C PRO A 104 -2.33 -3.06 6.59
N VAL A 105 -2.65 -2.24 7.59
CA VAL A 105 -2.20 -2.44 8.98
C VAL A 105 -3.35 -2.34 9.95
N ARG A 106 -3.31 -3.15 11.00
CA ARG A 106 -4.20 -2.98 12.14
C ARG A 106 -3.80 -1.71 12.89
N MET A 107 -4.79 -0.90 13.24
CA MET A 107 -4.58 0.36 13.94
C MET A 107 -4.40 0.13 15.45
N ASP A 108 -3.38 0.77 15.98
CA ASP A 108 -3.12 0.98 17.40
C ASP A 108 -2.58 2.42 17.60
N GLU A 109 -2.36 2.83 18.85
CA GLU A 109 -1.88 4.18 19.17
C GLU A 109 -0.50 4.48 18.54
N ARG A 110 0.38 3.48 18.48
CA ARG A 110 1.72 3.62 17.89
C ARG A 110 1.64 3.86 16.38
N THR A 111 0.78 3.12 15.70
CA THR A 111 0.55 3.24 14.26
C THR A 111 -0.10 4.57 13.92
N LEU A 112 -1.08 5.00 14.74
CA LEU A 112 -1.70 6.31 14.60
C LEU A 112 -0.67 7.45 14.69
N GLU A 113 0.21 7.41 15.69
CA GLU A 113 1.27 8.42 15.85
C GLU A 113 2.29 8.38 14.70
N ALA A 114 2.69 7.20 14.25
CA ALA A 114 3.57 7.07 13.09
C ALA A 114 2.95 7.66 11.81
N LEU A 115 1.63 7.50 11.61
CA LEU A 115 0.93 8.06 10.46
C LEU A 115 0.75 9.58 10.54
N ARG A 116 0.75 10.18 11.74
CA ARG A 116 0.72 11.65 11.92
C ARG A 116 1.96 12.31 11.36
N ALA A 117 3.12 11.65 11.40
CA ALA A 117 4.35 12.15 10.80
C ALA A 117 4.25 12.38 9.28
N PHE A 118 3.27 11.75 8.60
CA PHE A 118 3.02 11.93 7.16
C PHE A 118 1.97 12.99 6.83
N VAL A 119 1.42 13.70 7.82
CA VAL A 119 0.52 14.84 7.59
C VAL A 119 1.12 15.89 6.64
N PRO A 120 2.40 16.27 6.74
CA PRO A 120 3.00 17.21 5.79
C PRO A 120 2.99 16.74 4.33
N LEU A 121 2.92 15.42 4.07
CA LEU A 121 2.90 14.84 2.72
C LEU A 121 1.50 14.87 2.08
N ALA A 122 0.45 14.89 2.90
CA ALA A 122 -0.94 14.94 2.44
C ALA A 122 -1.82 15.81 3.37
N PRO A 123 -1.54 17.12 3.49
CA PRO A 123 -2.13 17.99 4.51
C PRO A 123 -3.65 18.14 4.38
N LEU A 124 -4.20 18.03 3.16
CA LEU A 124 -5.64 18.16 2.91
C LEU A 124 -6.42 16.85 3.12
N HIS A 125 -5.76 15.74 3.43
CA HIS A 125 -6.39 14.42 3.50
C HIS A 125 -6.03 13.67 4.78
N GLN A 126 -4.73 13.51 5.04
CA GLN A 126 -4.23 12.69 6.14
C GLN A 126 -4.83 13.10 7.50
N PRO A 127 -4.91 14.39 7.88
CA PRO A 127 -5.51 14.77 9.16
C PRO A 127 -6.95 14.27 9.34
N HIS A 128 -7.76 14.35 8.28
CA HIS A 128 -9.16 13.93 8.32
C HIS A 128 -9.30 12.40 8.38
N ASN A 129 -8.43 11.67 7.67
CA ASN A 129 -8.37 10.20 7.78
C ASN A 129 -8.06 9.77 9.22
N LEU A 130 -7.02 10.37 9.83
CA LEU A 130 -6.56 10.00 11.18
C LEU A 130 -7.53 10.44 12.28
N ALA A 131 -8.16 11.62 12.15
CA ALA A 131 -9.15 12.09 13.12
C ALA A 131 -10.34 11.11 13.24
N ALA A 132 -10.83 10.57 12.13
CA ALA A 132 -11.91 9.58 12.16
C ALA A 132 -11.48 8.27 12.83
N ILE A 133 -10.26 7.79 12.56
CA ILE A 133 -9.68 6.60 13.21
C ILE A 133 -9.58 6.80 14.72
N GLU A 134 -8.97 7.91 15.14
CA GLU A 134 -8.76 8.24 16.56
C GLU A 134 -10.09 8.29 17.33
N LEU A 135 -11.10 8.97 16.78
CA LEU A 135 -12.44 9.05 17.39
C LEU A 135 -13.09 7.66 17.52
N LEU A 136 -12.93 6.79 16.53
CA LEU A 136 -13.47 5.44 16.58
C LEU A 136 -12.70 4.55 17.55
N MET A 137 -11.38 4.72 17.68
CA MET A 137 -10.58 4.00 18.69
C MET A 137 -11.02 4.36 20.11
N GLN A 138 -11.37 5.62 20.34
CA GLN A 138 -11.88 6.08 21.64
C GLN A 138 -13.30 5.56 21.92
N ARG A 139 -14.20 5.59 20.94
CA ARG A 139 -15.61 5.22 21.09
C ARG A 139 -15.86 3.71 21.07
N LEU A 140 -15.04 2.98 20.32
CA LEU A 140 -15.17 1.54 20.08
C LEU A 140 -13.81 0.85 20.33
N PRO A 141 -13.27 0.89 21.57
CA PRO A 141 -11.89 0.43 21.85
C PRO A 141 -11.68 -1.07 21.58
N ALA A 142 -12.72 -1.88 21.66
CA ALA A 142 -12.65 -3.31 21.33
C ALA A 142 -12.78 -3.62 19.83
N MET A 143 -13.15 -2.63 19.00
CA MET A 143 -13.38 -2.82 17.57
C MET A 143 -12.05 -2.79 16.81
N PRO A 144 -11.67 -3.88 16.11
CA PRO A 144 -10.52 -3.87 15.22
C PRO A 144 -10.70 -2.82 14.12
N GLN A 145 -9.66 -2.01 13.92
CA GLN A 145 -9.59 -1.02 12.85
C GLN A 145 -8.39 -1.33 11.97
N VAL A 146 -8.53 -1.15 10.65
CA VAL A 146 -7.48 -1.41 9.67
C VAL A 146 -7.30 -0.19 8.77
N ALA A 147 -6.09 0.35 8.68
CA ALA A 147 -5.76 1.36 7.67
C ALA A 147 -5.28 0.71 6.37
N CYS A 148 -5.80 1.16 5.24
CA CYS A 148 -5.43 0.76 3.89
C CYS A 148 -4.94 1.99 3.12
N PHE A 149 -3.79 1.87 2.45
CA PHE A 149 -3.04 3.03 1.95
C PHE A 149 -3.15 3.20 0.43
N ASP A 150 -3.49 4.41 -0.02
CA ASP A 150 -3.50 4.76 -1.45
C ASP A 150 -2.12 4.64 -2.11
N THR A 151 -1.03 4.79 -1.33
CA THR A 151 0.35 4.67 -1.81
C THR A 151 0.82 3.20 -1.90
N GLY A 152 0.10 2.26 -1.30
CA GLY A 152 0.57 0.89 -1.08
C GLY A 152 0.88 0.12 -2.37
N PHE A 153 -0.02 0.19 -3.35
CA PHE A 153 0.08 -0.53 -4.63
C PHE A 153 1.31 -0.12 -5.46
N HIS A 154 1.82 1.09 -5.27
CA HIS A 154 2.93 1.65 -6.03
C HIS A 154 4.30 1.39 -5.39
N ARG A 155 4.35 0.83 -4.18
CA ARG A 155 5.61 0.65 -3.44
C ARG A 155 6.63 -0.21 -4.19
N GLY A 156 6.13 -1.18 -4.97
CA GLY A 156 6.94 -2.11 -5.76
C GLY A 156 7.55 -1.52 -7.04
N ASN A 157 7.30 -0.24 -7.35
CA ASN A 157 7.91 0.42 -8.50
C ASN A 157 9.45 0.36 -8.42
N PRO A 158 10.18 0.28 -9.55
CA PRO A 158 11.64 0.38 -9.55
C PRO A 158 12.12 1.68 -8.90
N GLU A 159 13.27 1.65 -8.22
CA GLU A 159 13.80 2.83 -7.52
C GLU A 159 14.01 4.03 -8.45
N LEU A 160 14.50 3.77 -9.66
CA LEU A 160 14.70 4.79 -10.69
C LEU A 160 13.39 5.50 -11.07
N ALA A 161 12.26 4.78 -11.06
CA ALA A 161 10.95 5.36 -11.34
C ALA A 161 10.40 6.18 -10.16
N GLN A 162 11.01 6.07 -8.98
CA GLN A 162 10.61 6.79 -7.76
C GLN A 162 11.49 8.00 -7.46
N MET A 163 12.70 8.07 -8.03
CA MET A 163 13.62 9.17 -7.79
C MET A 163 13.18 10.46 -8.49
N PHE A 164 13.46 11.59 -7.83
CA PHE A 164 13.58 12.89 -8.50
C PHE A 164 15.05 13.15 -8.79
N ALA A 165 15.34 13.94 -9.83
CA ALA A 165 16.69 14.41 -10.14
C ALA A 165 17.12 15.51 -9.15
N LEU A 166 17.15 15.17 -7.87
CA LEU A 166 17.51 16.01 -6.73
C LEU A 166 18.73 15.39 -6.02
N PRO A 167 19.42 16.14 -5.13
CA PRO A 167 20.46 15.57 -4.28
C PRO A 167 19.97 14.31 -3.54
N ALA A 168 20.85 13.31 -3.43
CA ALA A 168 20.50 11.97 -2.93
C ALA A 168 19.93 11.99 -1.50
N GLU A 169 20.34 12.97 -0.70
CA GLU A 169 19.87 13.16 0.67
C GLU A 169 18.36 13.42 0.73
N MET A 170 17.80 14.13 -0.26
CA MET A 170 16.35 14.36 -0.34
C MET A 170 15.61 13.04 -0.54
N HIS A 171 16.14 12.18 -1.41
CA HIS A 171 15.54 10.87 -1.65
C HIS A 171 15.61 9.97 -0.40
N ALA A 172 16.74 9.97 0.31
CA ALA A 172 16.92 9.25 1.56
C ALA A 172 15.96 9.74 2.67
N GLN A 173 15.58 11.02 2.64
CA GLN A 173 14.57 11.61 3.53
C GLN A 173 13.11 11.35 3.09
N GLY A 174 12.90 10.60 2.00
CA GLY A 174 11.58 10.24 1.51
C GLY A 174 10.98 11.20 0.47
N VAL A 175 11.76 12.12 -0.10
CA VAL A 175 11.35 12.91 -1.27
C VAL A 175 11.45 12.02 -2.52
N ARG A 176 10.35 11.33 -2.82
CA ARG A 176 10.24 10.35 -3.92
C ARG A 176 8.81 10.31 -4.47
N ARG A 177 8.62 9.70 -5.63
CA ARG A 177 7.27 9.43 -6.15
C ARG A 177 6.65 8.29 -5.36
N TYR A 178 5.52 8.57 -4.70
CA TYR A 178 4.74 7.57 -3.97
C TYR A 178 3.63 6.99 -4.82
N GLY A 179 2.97 7.81 -5.65
CA GLY A 179 1.75 7.42 -6.38
C GLY A 179 0.54 7.30 -5.45
N PHE A 180 -0.67 7.47 -6.01
CA PHE A 180 -1.94 7.39 -5.27
C PHE A 180 -3.02 6.74 -6.12
N HIS A 181 -4.23 6.61 -5.57
CA HIS A 181 -5.29 5.75 -6.11
C HIS A 181 -4.87 4.26 -6.17
N GLY A 182 -3.91 3.85 -5.35
CA GLY A 182 -3.40 2.49 -5.31
C GLY A 182 -4.47 1.44 -5.02
N LEU A 183 -5.44 1.74 -4.15
CA LEU A 183 -6.57 0.85 -3.87
C LEU A 183 -7.45 0.63 -5.11
N SER A 184 -7.60 1.65 -5.96
CA SER A 184 -8.31 1.52 -7.23
C SER A 184 -7.52 0.66 -8.21
N TYR A 185 -6.22 0.92 -8.38
CA TYR A 185 -5.38 0.12 -9.27
C TYR A 185 -5.26 -1.33 -8.82
N GLU A 186 -5.15 -1.58 -7.52
CA GLU A 186 -5.15 -2.92 -6.93
C GLU A 186 -6.47 -3.65 -7.20
N TYR A 187 -7.60 -2.95 -7.02
CA TYR A 187 -8.90 -3.51 -7.38
C TYR A 187 -8.96 -3.88 -8.86
N ILE A 188 -8.56 -2.97 -9.76
CA ILE A 188 -8.52 -3.22 -11.20
C ILE A 188 -7.62 -4.41 -11.52
N ALA A 189 -6.41 -4.49 -10.93
CA ALA A 189 -5.51 -5.63 -11.08
C ALA A 189 -6.18 -6.96 -10.68
N SER A 190 -6.99 -6.95 -9.61
CA SER A 190 -7.68 -8.15 -9.11
C SER A 190 -8.80 -8.65 -10.03
N VAL A 191 -9.46 -7.76 -10.78
CA VAL A 191 -10.60 -8.11 -11.64
C VAL A 191 -10.23 -8.26 -13.11
N LEU A 192 -9.13 -7.65 -13.55
CA LEU A 192 -8.65 -7.76 -14.94
C LEU A 192 -8.54 -9.21 -15.46
N PRO A 193 -8.07 -10.20 -14.69
CA PRO A 193 -8.04 -11.59 -15.16
C PRO A 193 -9.41 -12.14 -15.58
N GLN A 194 -10.49 -11.65 -14.98
CA GLN A 194 -11.87 -12.04 -15.27
C GLN A 194 -12.42 -11.29 -16.49
N VAL A 195 -11.88 -10.10 -16.79
CA VAL A 195 -12.25 -9.28 -17.95
C VAL A 195 -11.53 -9.75 -19.21
N ASP A 196 -10.20 -9.90 -19.14
CA ASP A 196 -9.37 -10.50 -20.19
C ASP A 196 -8.07 -11.05 -19.58
N ALA A 197 -7.95 -12.38 -19.56
CA ALA A 197 -6.81 -13.09 -18.98
C ALA A 197 -5.47 -12.78 -19.68
N ARG A 198 -5.48 -12.28 -20.92
CA ARG A 198 -4.25 -11.88 -21.63
C ARG A 198 -3.72 -10.55 -21.11
N VAL A 199 -4.63 -9.64 -20.75
CA VAL A 199 -4.29 -8.30 -20.27
C VAL A 199 -3.74 -8.34 -18.85
N SER A 200 -4.23 -9.27 -18.01
CA SER A 200 -3.80 -9.37 -16.61
C SER A 200 -2.34 -9.82 -16.45
N ARG A 201 -1.78 -10.52 -17.44
CA ARG A 201 -0.37 -10.93 -17.52
C ARG A 201 0.41 -10.11 -18.56
N GLY A 202 -0.17 -8.99 -18.99
CA GLY A 202 0.38 -8.12 -20.02
C GLY A 202 0.76 -6.75 -19.46
N ARG A 203 1.00 -5.83 -20.39
CA ARG A 203 1.29 -4.42 -20.11
C ARG A 203 0.01 -3.62 -20.29
N ALA A 204 -0.52 -3.07 -19.21
CA ALA A 204 -1.71 -2.25 -19.22
C ALA A 204 -1.40 -0.84 -18.72
N VAL A 205 -2.04 0.16 -19.32
CA VAL A 205 -2.14 1.49 -18.71
C VAL A 205 -3.55 1.66 -18.18
N VAL A 206 -3.69 1.82 -16.88
CA VAL A 206 -4.96 2.07 -16.21
C VAL A 206 -5.14 3.56 -15.98
N LEU A 207 -6.22 4.13 -16.51
CA LEU A 207 -6.61 5.52 -16.42
C LEU A 207 -7.72 5.66 -15.38
N HIS A 208 -7.33 6.02 -14.16
CA HIS A 208 -8.27 6.41 -13.10
C HIS A 208 -8.63 7.88 -13.32
N LEU A 209 -9.74 8.13 -14.00
CA LEU A 209 -10.17 9.48 -14.37
C LEU A 209 -11.39 9.87 -13.53
N GLY A 210 -11.19 10.74 -12.56
CA GLY A 210 -12.24 11.29 -11.69
C GLY A 210 -11.96 12.75 -11.34
N ASN A 211 -12.57 13.25 -10.27
CA ASN A 211 -12.24 14.60 -9.77
C ASN A 211 -10.76 14.68 -9.34
N GLY A 212 -10.23 13.61 -8.74
CA GLY A 212 -8.79 13.30 -8.80
C GLY A 212 -8.53 12.39 -10.01
N SER A 213 -7.47 12.65 -10.77
CA SER A 213 -7.14 11.87 -11.97
C SER A 213 -5.68 11.43 -11.95
N SER A 214 -5.43 10.15 -12.25
CA SER A 214 -4.08 9.62 -12.43
C SER A 214 -4.06 8.46 -13.41
N MET A 215 -2.87 8.15 -13.92
CA MET A 215 -2.65 6.97 -14.74
C MET A 215 -1.54 6.11 -14.14
N CYS A 216 -1.67 4.79 -14.28
CA CYS A 216 -0.72 3.82 -13.78
C CYS A 216 -0.33 2.88 -14.92
N ALA A 217 0.97 2.76 -15.16
CA ALA A 217 1.53 1.68 -15.95
C ALA A 217 1.62 0.43 -15.08
N MET A 218 1.07 -0.66 -15.58
CA MET A 218 1.05 -1.96 -14.93
C MET A 218 1.66 -3.03 -15.81
N ALA A 219 2.55 -3.84 -15.24
CA ALA A 219 3.08 -5.05 -15.84
C ALA A 219 2.77 -6.23 -14.90
N ASP A 220 2.17 -7.29 -15.43
CA ASP A 220 1.77 -8.47 -14.64
C ASP A 220 0.92 -8.11 -13.41
N GLY A 221 0.00 -7.15 -13.59
CA GLY A 221 -0.88 -6.67 -12.53
C GLY A 221 -0.18 -5.86 -11.43
N ARG A 222 1.10 -5.50 -11.59
CA ARG A 222 1.87 -4.68 -10.63
C ARG A 222 2.14 -3.30 -11.19
N SER A 223 2.09 -2.27 -10.34
CA SER A 223 2.52 -0.93 -10.74
C SER A 223 4.01 -0.92 -11.10
N VAL A 224 4.35 -0.22 -12.17
CA VAL A 224 5.75 0.07 -12.53
C VAL A 224 6.04 1.56 -12.62
N ALA A 225 5.02 2.37 -12.96
CA ALA A 225 5.09 3.82 -12.97
C ALA A 225 3.68 4.41 -12.77
N SER A 226 3.61 5.62 -12.21
CA SER A 226 2.36 6.36 -12.02
C SER A 226 2.57 7.84 -12.35
N THR A 227 1.52 8.52 -12.80
CA THR A 227 1.57 9.96 -13.07
C THR A 227 1.63 10.79 -11.79
N MET A 228 1.05 10.31 -10.69
CA MET A 228 1.15 11.02 -9.43
C MET A 228 2.51 10.76 -8.78
N GLY A 229 3.09 11.81 -8.21
CA GLY A 229 4.46 11.84 -7.72
C GLY A 229 4.53 11.82 -6.20
N PHE A 230 5.18 12.84 -5.64
CA PHE A 230 5.36 13.01 -4.20
C PHE A 230 4.04 13.29 -3.48
N THR A 231 3.12 13.98 -4.15
CA THR A 231 1.78 14.31 -3.64
C THR A 231 0.72 13.96 -4.68
N ALA A 232 -0.55 13.98 -4.27
CA ALA A 232 -1.70 13.75 -5.14
C ALA A 232 -2.04 14.96 -6.06
N VAL A 233 -1.11 15.92 -6.23
CA VAL A 233 -1.23 17.05 -7.17
C VAL A 233 -0.53 16.78 -8.49
N ASP A 234 0.61 16.08 -8.47
CA ASP A 234 1.43 15.86 -9.67
C ASP A 234 0.70 14.99 -10.71
N GLY A 235 1.14 15.08 -11.97
CA GLY A 235 0.60 14.32 -13.09
C GLY A 235 -0.48 15.08 -13.87
N LEU A 236 -1.68 14.51 -13.98
CA LEU A 236 -2.76 15.07 -14.78
C LEU A 236 -3.37 16.32 -14.13
N PRO A 237 -3.84 17.32 -14.91
CA PRO A 237 -4.80 18.30 -14.41
C PRO A 237 -6.04 17.57 -13.87
N MET A 238 -6.62 18.09 -12.80
CA MET A 238 -7.77 17.46 -12.13
C MET A 238 -8.92 18.46 -12.02
N GLY A 239 -9.95 18.17 -11.22
CA GLY A 239 -11.06 19.11 -11.04
C GLY A 239 -10.59 20.50 -10.58
N THR A 240 -9.76 20.54 -9.54
CA THR A 240 -9.23 21.79 -8.94
C THR A 240 -7.71 21.83 -8.79
N ARG A 241 -7.02 20.72 -9.09
CA ARG A 241 -5.57 20.58 -8.95
C ARG A 241 -4.87 20.83 -10.27
N CYS A 242 -3.73 21.53 -10.24
CA CYS A 242 -3.03 21.94 -11.45
C CYS A 242 -2.43 20.78 -12.26
N GLY A 243 -2.07 19.67 -11.62
CA GLY A 243 -1.27 18.62 -12.27
C GLY A 243 0.21 18.94 -12.24
N SER A 244 0.97 18.38 -13.18
CA SER A 244 2.37 18.71 -13.40
C SER A 244 2.54 20.19 -13.72
N LEU A 245 3.43 20.84 -12.98
CA LEU A 245 3.81 22.23 -13.13
C LEU A 245 5.33 22.38 -13.07
N ASP A 246 5.88 23.28 -13.87
CA ASP A 246 7.30 23.64 -13.82
C ASP A 246 7.62 24.26 -12.45
N PRO A 247 8.64 23.76 -11.70
CA PRO A 247 9.05 24.35 -10.43
C PRO A 247 9.40 25.84 -10.51
N GLY A 248 9.90 26.33 -11.65
CA GLY A 248 10.17 27.75 -11.88
C GLY A 248 8.93 28.63 -11.82
N VAL A 249 7.73 28.09 -12.12
CA VAL A 249 6.47 28.81 -11.95
C VAL A 249 6.19 29.10 -10.48
N ILE A 250 6.51 28.16 -9.58
CA ILE A 250 6.35 28.36 -8.13
C ILE A 250 7.24 29.51 -7.65
N LEU A 251 8.51 29.52 -8.07
CA LEU A 251 9.46 30.60 -7.75
C LEU A 251 8.99 31.96 -8.27
N TYR A 252 8.50 31.99 -9.52
CA TYR A 252 7.95 33.21 -10.10
C TYR A 252 6.74 33.75 -9.31
N LEU A 253 5.82 32.88 -8.85
CA LEU A 253 4.67 33.30 -8.05
C LEU A 253 5.09 33.89 -6.70
N MET A 254 6.13 33.34 -6.08
CA MET A 254 6.68 33.89 -4.84
C MET A 254 7.32 35.26 -5.08
N ASP A 255 8.28 35.34 -6.01
CA ASP A 255 9.10 36.52 -6.21
C ASP A 255 8.34 37.67 -6.88
N GLN A 256 7.50 37.38 -7.88
CA GLN A 256 6.86 38.41 -8.72
C GLN A 256 5.42 38.69 -8.30
N ARG A 257 4.74 37.74 -7.66
CA ARG A 257 3.36 37.93 -7.17
C ARG A 257 3.27 38.04 -5.65
N GLY A 258 4.39 37.93 -4.93
CA GLY A 258 4.42 38.05 -3.48
C GLY A 258 3.59 36.98 -2.77
N MET A 259 3.33 35.84 -3.43
CA MET A 259 2.49 34.79 -2.85
C MET A 259 3.28 33.99 -1.82
N ASP A 260 2.70 33.83 -0.64
CA ASP A 260 3.25 32.94 0.38
C ASP A 260 2.91 31.46 0.10
N VAL A 261 3.46 30.58 0.93
CA VAL A 261 3.27 29.12 0.83
C VAL A 261 1.79 28.73 0.86
N ARG A 262 0.96 29.40 1.68
CA ARG A 262 -0.47 29.05 1.83
C ARG A 262 -1.29 29.52 0.64
N ALA A 263 -0.99 30.68 0.10
CA ALA A 263 -1.60 31.18 -1.12
C ALA A 263 -1.27 30.27 -2.32
N ILE A 264 -0.01 29.81 -2.44
CA ILE A 264 0.39 28.87 -3.49
C ILE A 264 -0.26 27.50 -3.29
N GLU A 265 -0.27 26.98 -2.06
CA GLU A 265 -0.98 25.73 -1.73
C GLU A 265 -2.46 25.81 -2.14
N ASN A 266 -3.14 26.90 -1.80
CA ASN A 266 -4.53 27.11 -2.20
C ASN A 266 -4.70 27.19 -3.72
N LEU A 267 -3.79 27.88 -4.42
CA LEU A 267 -3.80 27.98 -5.87
C LEU A 267 -3.70 26.59 -6.52
N VAL A 268 -2.67 25.82 -6.15
CA VAL A 268 -2.36 24.54 -6.81
C VAL A 268 -3.34 23.42 -6.46
N TYR A 269 -3.97 23.47 -5.27
CA TYR A 269 -4.92 22.44 -4.84
C TYR A 269 -6.40 22.76 -5.13
N LYS A 270 -6.80 24.04 -5.06
CA LYS A 270 -8.22 24.42 -5.01
C LYS A 270 -8.68 25.35 -6.14
N GLN A 271 -7.77 26.09 -6.77
CA GLN A 271 -8.13 27.13 -7.76
C GLN A 271 -7.60 26.84 -9.17
N SER A 272 -7.02 25.66 -9.39
CA SER A 272 -6.40 25.27 -10.66
C SER A 272 -7.20 24.19 -11.39
N GLY A 273 -6.56 23.45 -12.31
CA GLY A 273 -7.19 22.32 -13.00
C GLY A 273 -8.30 22.75 -13.95
N LEU A 274 -9.32 21.90 -14.10
CA LEU A 274 -10.50 22.16 -14.91
C LEU A 274 -11.20 23.45 -14.49
N LEU A 275 -11.31 23.70 -13.18
CA LEU A 275 -11.88 24.93 -12.64
C LEU A 275 -11.06 26.16 -13.02
N GLY A 276 -9.75 26.14 -12.79
CA GLY A 276 -8.90 27.30 -13.04
C GLY A 276 -8.82 27.69 -14.51
N VAL A 277 -8.79 26.70 -15.42
CA VAL A 277 -8.69 26.95 -16.87
C VAL A 277 -10.03 27.35 -17.47
N SER A 278 -11.13 26.72 -17.03
CA SER A 278 -12.46 27.06 -17.54
C SER A 278 -13.00 28.36 -16.94
N GLY A 279 -12.71 28.62 -15.66
CA GLY A 279 -13.41 29.62 -14.85
C GLY A 279 -14.90 29.31 -14.64
N ILE A 280 -15.32 28.06 -14.88
CA ILE A 280 -16.74 27.64 -14.88
C ILE A 280 -16.99 26.57 -13.83
N SER A 281 -16.34 25.41 -13.96
CA SER A 281 -16.61 24.25 -13.10
C SER A 281 -15.41 23.32 -13.00
N SER A 282 -15.33 22.61 -11.87
CA SER A 282 -14.43 21.46 -11.69
C SER A 282 -15.06 20.14 -12.17
N ASP A 283 -16.35 20.12 -12.48
CA ASP A 283 -17.08 18.93 -12.94
C ASP A 283 -17.00 18.80 -14.46
N MET A 284 -16.44 17.69 -14.93
CA MET A 284 -16.30 17.38 -16.36
C MET A 284 -17.65 17.39 -17.10
N ARG A 285 -18.75 16.95 -16.47
CA ARG A 285 -20.08 16.93 -17.12
C ARG A 285 -20.53 18.35 -17.46
N ALA A 286 -20.43 19.26 -16.50
CA ALA A 286 -20.77 20.67 -16.69
C ALA A 286 -19.90 21.33 -17.78
N LEU A 287 -18.64 20.93 -17.93
CA LEU A 287 -17.77 21.43 -18.99
C LEU A 287 -18.10 20.84 -20.37
N LEU A 288 -18.49 19.57 -20.44
CA LEU A 288 -18.90 18.94 -21.70
C LEU A 288 -20.27 19.44 -22.20
N ASP A 289 -21.16 19.83 -21.28
CA ASP A 289 -22.48 20.39 -21.59
C ASP A 289 -22.42 21.90 -21.92
N SER A 290 -21.25 22.53 -21.80
CA SER A 290 -21.06 23.97 -22.03
C SER A 290 -20.52 24.26 -23.43
N ASP A 291 -21.14 25.21 -24.13
CA ASP A 291 -20.64 25.73 -25.41
C ASP A 291 -19.51 26.77 -25.27
N ASP A 292 -19.16 27.18 -24.04
CA ASP A 292 -18.11 28.18 -23.78
C ASP A 292 -16.74 27.69 -24.27
N VAL A 293 -16.00 28.55 -24.95
CA VAL A 293 -14.66 28.24 -25.46
C VAL A 293 -13.68 27.88 -24.33
N ARG A 294 -13.86 28.44 -23.14
CA ARG A 294 -13.04 28.14 -21.95
C ARG A 294 -13.30 26.73 -21.43
N ALA A 295 -14.55 26.27 -21.46
CA ALA A 295 -14.89 24.89 -21.11
C ALA A 295 -14.21 23.90 -22.06
N ARG A 296 -14.33 24.15 -23.38
CA ARG A 296 -13.63 23.35 -24.41
C ARG A 296 -12.13 23.37 -24.22
N THR A 297 -11.53 24.53 -23.96
CA THR A 297 -10.08 24.69 -23.71
C THR A 297 -9.62 23.87 -22.50
N ALA A 298 -10.37 23.87 -21.40
CA ALA A 298 -10.05 23.08 -20.21
C ALA A 298 -10.08 21.58 -20.51
N VAL A 299 -11.09 21.11 -21.24
CA VAL A 299 -11.21 19.71 -21.67
C VAL A 299 -10.09 19.31 -22.64
N ASP A 300 -9.75 20.17 -23.59
CA ASP A 300 -8.67 19.95 -24.56
C ASP A 300 -7.30 19.86 -23.87
N LEU A 301 -7.03 20.73 -22.90
CA LEU A 301 -5.80 20.66 -22.11
C LEU A 301 -5.74 19.37 -21.29
N TYR A 302 -6.85 18.95 -20.67
CA TYR A 302 -6.93 17.70 -19.92
C TYR A 302 -6.60 16.49 -20.80
N LEU A 303 -7.18 16.41 -22.00
CA LEU A 303 -6.91 15.34 -22.96
C LEU A 303 -5.48 15.38 -23.52
N TYR A 304 -4.96 16.56 -23.81
CA TYR A 304 -3.57 16.74 -24.22
C TYR A 304 -2.60 16.18 -23.15
N ARG A 305 -2.87 16.46 -21.87
CA ARG A 305 -2.05 15.93 -20.77
C ARG A 305 -2.20 14.42 -20.63
N ILE A 306 -3.39 13.86 -20.76
CA ILE A 306 -3.59 12.39 -20.81
C ILE A 306 -2.74 11.77 -21.93
N ARG A 307 -2.77 12.34 -23.14
CA ARG A 307 -1.99 11.83 -24.28
C ARG A 307 -0.48 11.86 -24.00
N ARG A 308 0.03 12.96 -23.43
CA ARG A 308 1.45 13.09 -23.07
C ARG A 308 1.87 12.06 -22.03
N GLU A 309 1.09 11.91 -20.96
CA GLU A 309 1.35 10.93 -19.91
C GLU A 309 1.20 9.49 -20.41
N LEU A 310 0.25 9.22 -21.31
CA LEU A 310 0.12 7.92 -21.94
C LEU A 310 1.40 7.52 -22.67
N GLY A 311 1.96 8.42 -23.49
CA GLY A 311 3.22 8.17 -24.18
C GLY A 311 4.38 7.88 -23.21
N SER A 312 4.47 8.65 -22.12
CA SER A 312 5.47 8.46 -21.06
C SER A 312 5.35 7.08 -20.39
N LEU A 313 4.14 6.70 -19.97
CA LEU A 313 3.87 5.42 -19.31
C LEU A 313 4.08 4.22 -20.24
N VAL A 314 3.69 4.33 -21.52
CA VAL A 314 3.94 3.28 -22.51
C VAL A 314 5.44 3.10 -22.76
N ALA A 315 6.21 4.20 -22.78
CA ALA A 315 7.66 4.14 -22.87
C ALA A 315 8.27 3.45 -21.65
N ALA A 316 7.80 3.76 -20.44
CA ALA A 316 8.23 3.10 -19.20
C ALA A 316 7.92 1.58 -19.19
N LEU A 317 6.84 1.15 -19.85
CA LEU A 317 6.48 -0.27 -20.01
C LEU A 317 7.21 -0.98 -21.18
N GLY A 318 7.86 -0.24 -22.08
CA GLY A 318 8.40 -0.79 -23.33
C GLY A 318 7.34 -1.28 -24.32
N GLY A 319 6.11 -0.77 -24.21
CA GLY A 319 4.95 -1.19 -25.02
C GLY A 319 3.66 -1.27 -24.19
N VAL A 320 2.53 -1.51 -24.87
CA VAL A 320 1.22 -1.62 -24.21
C VAL A 320 0.33 -2.59 -24.96
N ASP A 321 -0.42 -3.36 -24.20
CA ASP A 321 -1.36 -4.36 -24.71
C ASP A 321 -2.81 -3.92 -24.46
N ALA A 322 -3.05 -3.13 -23.39
CA ALA A 322 -4.37 -2.57 -23.11
C ALA A 322 -4.38 -1.19 -22.43
N LEU A 323 -5.46 -0.45 -22.68
CA LEU A 323 -5.90 0.71 -21.91
C LEU A 323 -7.13 0.36 -21.08
N VAL A 324 -7.17 0.77 -19.82
CA VAL A 324 -8.30 0.49 -18.92
C VAL A 324 -8.81 1.79 -18.31
N PHE A 325 -10.02 2.19 -18.64
CA PHE A 325 -10.67 3.37 -18.07
C PHE A 325 -11.47 2.98 -16.82
N THR A 326 -11.32 3.78 -15.77
CA THR A 326 -12.04 3.60 -14.50
C THR A 326 -12.30 4.95 -13.82
N ALA A 327 -13.03 4.93 -12.71
CA ALA A 327 -13.50 6.08 -11.94
C ALA A 327 -14.49 6.97 -12.70
N GLY A 328 -15.04 7.99 -12.03
CA GLY A 328 -16.26 8.69 -12.49
C GLY A 328 -16.21 9.23 -13.94
N ILE A 329 -15.13 9.90 -14.35
CA ILE A 329 -14.98 10.38 -15.74
C ILE A 329 -14.70 9.19 -16.67
N GLY A 330 -13.79 8.28 -16.28
CA GLY A 330 -13.40 7.14 -17.11
C GLY A 330 -14.58 6.20 -17.41
N GLU A 331 -15.49 6.03 -16.46
CA GLU A 331 -16.65 5.15 -16.55
C GLU A 331 -17.83 5.82 -17.28
N HIS A 332 -18.06 7.11 -17.06
CA HIS A 332 -19.31 7.76 -17.49
C HIS A 332 -19.17 8.81 -18.59
N ALA A 333 -17.96 9.19 -19.02
CA ALA A 333 -17.76 10.17 -20.09
C ALA A 333 -17.31 9.50 -21.41
N PRO A 334 -18.23 8.94 -22.23
CA PRO A 334 -17.87 8.27 -23.48
C PRO A 334 -17.13 9.18 -24.46
N LEU A 335 -17.39 10.48 -24.44
CA LEU A 335 -16.68 11.47 -25.24
C LEU A 335 -15.19 11.56 -24.86
N ILE A 336 -14.86 11.55 -23.57
CA ILE A 336 -13.48 11.57 -23.09
C ILE A 336 -12.77 10.29 -23.52
N ARG A 337 -13.37 9.12 -23.28
CA ARG A 337 -12.81 7.83 -23.72
C ARG A 337 -12.57 7.79 -25.23
N ARG A 338 -13.54 8.28 -26.02
CA ARG A 338 -13.41 8.36 -27.48
C ARG A 338 -12.18 9.15 -27.88
N ARG A 339 -12.04 10.38 -27.37
CA ARG A 339 -10.92 11.27 -27.71
C ARG A 339 -9.57 10.69 -27.27
N VAL A 340 -9.49 10.08 -26.08
CA VAL A 340 -8.28 9.39 -25.63
C VAL A 340 -7.92 8.21 -26.55
N CYS A 341 -8.91 7.41 -26.97
CA CYS A 341 -8.65 6.29 -27.89
C CYS A 341 -8.26 6.75 -29.30
N GLU A 342 -8.83 7.84 -29.80
CA GLU A 342 -8.44 8.48 -31.06
C GLU A 342 -6.99 9.00 -30.98
N ASP A 343 -6.63 9.68 -29.90
CA ASP A 343 -5.26 10.13 -29.64
C ASP A 343 -4.26 8.97 -29.45
N ALA A 344 -4.75 7.79 -29.05
CA ALA A 344 -3.97 6.56 -28.92
C ALA A 344 -3.96 5.68 -30.18
N ALA A 345 -4.53 6.13 -31.30
CA ALA A 345 -4.59 5.34 -32.53
C ALA A 345 -3.20 4.93 -33.06
N TRP A 346 -2.18 5.77 -32.85
CA TRP A 346 -0.79 5.45 -33.22
C TRP A 346 -0.19 4.27 -32.43
N LEU A 347 -0.74 3.96 -31.25
CA LEU A 347 -0.41 2.76 -30.48
C LEU A 347 -1.10 1.51 -31.04
N GLY A 348 -2.06 1.67 -31.96
CA GLY A 348 -2.85 0.58 -32.52
C GLY A 348 -4.19 0.36 -31.81
N VAL A 349 -4.71 1.37 -31.10
CA VAL A 349 -6.06 1.37 -30.55
C VAL A 349 -7.06 1.67 -31.68
N ALA A 350 -8.02 0.77 -31.89
CA ALA A 350 -9.15 0.94 -32.79
C ALA A 350 -10.45 0.89 -31.99
N LEU A 351 -11.05 2.05 -31.75
CA LEU A 351 -12.29 2.17 -30.97
C LEU A 351 -13.50 1.54 -31.69
N ASP A 352 -14.35 0.86 -30.93
CA ASP A 352 -15.73 0.55 -31.32
C ASP A 352 -16.64 1.63 -30.70
N ALA A 353 -17.15 2.53 -31.55
CA ALA A 353 -17.97 3.66 -31.10
C ALA A 353 -19.26 3.21 -30.40
N THR A 354 -19.89 2.13 -30.86
CA THR A 354 -21.13 1.62 -30.27
C THR A 354 -20.85 0.98 -28.91
N ALA A 355 -19.79 0.19 -28.79
CA ALA A 355 -19.38 -0.39 -27.51
C ALA A 355 -18.96 0.69 -26.50
N ASN A 356 -18.27 1.74 -26.96
CA ASN A 356 -17.90 2.88 -26.13
C ASN A 356 -19.13 3.62 -25.58
N THR A 357 -20.16 3.85 -26.40
CA THR A 357 -21.42 4.47 -25.96
C THR A 357 -22.16 3.58 -24.95
N ARG A 358 -22.12 2.25 -25.11
CA ARG A 358 -22.70 1.31 -24.13
C ARG A 358 -21.93 1.24 -22.81
N GLY A 359 -20.66 1.66 -22.78
CA GLY A 359 -19.85 1.70 -21.55
C GLY A 359 -19.01 0.46 -21.27
N GLY A 360 -18.71 -0.38 -22.27
CA GLY A 360 -17.82 -1.54 -22.11
C GLY A 360 -18.52 -2.88 -21.81
N PRO A 361 -17.80 -3.88 -21.23
CA PRO A 361 -16.46 -3.75 -20.66
C PRO A 361 -15.37 -3.56 -21.72
N ARG A 362 -15.44 -4.17 -22.90
CA ARG A 362 -14.51 -3.88 -24.01
C ARG A 362 -15.09 -2.79 -24.91
N ILE A 363 -14.30 -1.77 -25.21
CA ILE A 363 -14.70 -0.62 -26.05
C ILE A 363 -13.84 -0.46 -27.32
N SER A 364 -12.79 -1.26 -27.48
CA SER A 364 -12.05 -1.39 -28.74
C SER A 364 -12.61 -2.52 -29.59
N LYS A 365 -12.46 -2.43 -30.91
CA LYS A 365 -12.75 -3.51 -31.86
C LYS A 365 -11.93 -4.78 -31.53
N GLU A 366 -12.40 -5.93 -31.99
CA GLU A 366 -11.67 -7.19 -31.83
C GLU A 366 -10.32 -7.16 -32.57
N SER A 367 -10.27 -6.51 -33.73
CA SER A 367 -9.06 -6.33 -34.54
C SER A 367 -8.07 -5.27 -34.01
N SER A 368 -8.41 -4.61 -32.89
CA SER A 368 -7.52 -3.62 -32.27
C SER A 368 -6.25 -4.29 -31.76
N ARG A 369 -5.07 -3.74 -32.09
CA ARG A 369 -3.78 -4.27 -31.59
C ARG A 369 -3.64 -4.03 -30.09
N VAL A 370 -4.10 -2.87 -29.63
CA VAL A 370 -4.17 -2.52 -28.21
C VAL A 370 -5.63 -2.51 -27.81
N ALA A 371 -6.01 -3.34 -26.84
CA ALA A 371 -7.39 -3.40 -26.39
C ALA A 371 -7.72 -2.19 -25.50
N ALA A 372 -8.98 -1.78 -25.46
CA ALA A 372 -9.45 -0.73 -24.56
C ALA A 372 -10.67 -1.22 -23.79
N TYR A 373 -10.67 -1.01 -22.47
CA TYR A 373 -11.72 -1.47 -21.57
C TYR A 373 -12.25 -0.35 -20.68
N VAL A 374 -13.48 -0.50 -20.21
CA VAL A 374 -14.07 0.24 -19.10
C VAL A 374 -14.33 -0.76 -17.99
N VAL A 375 -13.69 -0.56 -16.84
CA VAL A 375 -13.79 -1.44 -15.68
C VAL A 375 -14.07 -0.58 -14.46
N PRO A 376 -15.28 -0.65 -13.86
CA PRO A 376 -15.60 0.13 -12.68
C PRO A 376 -14.69 -0.20 -11.51
N THR A 377 -14.16 0.81 -10.82
CA THR A 377 -13.35 0.59 -9.62
C THR A 377 -14.23 0.38 -8.39
N ASN A 378 -13.75 -0.37 -7.40
CA ASN A 378 -14.42 -0.54 -6.11
C ASN A 378 -13.37 -0.55 -4.98
N GLU A 379 -12.93 0.66 -4.61
CA GLU A 379 -11.93 0.88 -3.56
C GLU A 379 -12.45 0.39 -2.20
N GLU A 380 -13.74 0.60 -1.92
CA GLU A 380 -14.37 0.19 -0.68
C GLU A 380 -14.36 -1.34 -0.51
N LEU A 381 -14.67 -2.10 -1.56
CA LEU A 381 -14.58 -3.56 -1.53
C LEU A 381 -13.13 -4.01 -1.32
N MET A 382 -12.15 -3.30 -1.89
CA MET A 382 -10.75 -3.63 -1.71
C MET A 382 -10.29 -3.42 -0.26
N ILE A 383 -10.70 -2.31 0.36
CA ILE A 383 -10.48 -2.07 1.80
C ILE A 383 -11.17 -3.14 2.64
N ALA A 384 -12.40 -3.54 2.30
CA ALA A 384 -13.13 -4.59 3.03
C ALA A 384 -12.42 -5.95 2.93
N ARG A 385 -11.89 -6.31 1.75
CA ARG A 385 -11.09 -7.53 1.52
C ARG A 385 -9.80 -7.52 2.34
N HIS A 386 -9.10 -6.39 2.37
CA HIS A 386 -7.89 -6.21 3.17
C HIS A 386 -8.16 -6.33 4.67
N THR A 387 -9.22 -5.67 5.13
CA THR A 387 -9.67 -5.72 6.53
C THR A 387 -10.00 -7.15 6.92
N ARG A 388 -10.79 -7.87 6.10
CA ARG A 388 -11.10 -9.28 6.33
C ARG A 388 -9.85 -10.16 6.37
N THR A 389 -8.91 -9.93 5.45
CA THR A 389 -7.68 -10.74 5.38
C THR A 389 -6.87 -10.59 6.65
N LEU A 390 -6.72 -9.38 7.18
CA LEU A 390 -6.05 -9.15 8.46
C LEU A 390 -6.81 -9.73 9.65
N LEU A 391 -8.15 -9.74 9.65
CA LEU A 391 -8.94 -10.42 10.69
C LEU A 391 -8.87 -11.95 10.59
N GLY A 392 -8.84 -12.50 9.38
CA GLY A 392 -8.70 -13.92 9.14
C GLY A 392 -7.29 -14.42 9.47
N ALA A 393 -6.28 -13.59 9.20
CA ALA A 393 -4.94 -13.77 9.73
C ALA A 393 -4.97 -13.72 11.26
N ALA A 394 -5.77 -12.84 11.88
CA ALA A 394 -5.97 -12.83 13.33
C ALA A 394 -6.67 -14.07 13.91
N GLY A 395 -7.51 -14.76 13.11
CA GLY A 395 -8.03 -16.10 13.43
C GLY A 395 -6.97 -17.20 13.36
N ALA A 396 -5.88 -16.97 12.62
CA ALA A 396 -4.65 -17.76 12.64
C ALA A 396 -3.57 -17.19 13.60
N GLU A 397 -3.73 -15.96 14.13
CA GLU A 397 -2.93 -15.35 15.21
C GLU A 397 -3.27 -15.91 16.60
N ALA A 398 -4.19 -16.89 16.68
CA ALA A 398 -4.16 -17.87 17.76
C ALA A 398 -2.92 -18.80 17.67
N GLY A 399 -2.09 -18.65 16.63
CA GLY A 399 -0.66 -19.00 16.63
C GLY A 399 0.18 -17.76 16.96
N ALA A 400 0.91 -17.82 18.07
CA ALA A 400 1.67 -16.74 18.70
C ALA A 400 2.32 -15.71 17.74
N ASP A 401 1.94 -14.43 17.88
CA ASP A 401 2.64 -13.25 17.37
C ASP A 401 4.17 -13.41 17.49
N ALA A 402 4.88 -13.52 16.37
CA ALA A 402 6.32 -13.74 16.33
C ALA A 402 7.11 -12.60 17.00
N SER A 403 6.56 -11.38 17.07
CA SER A 403 7.16 -10.25 17.79
C SER A 403 7.08 -10.41 19.31
N ARG A 404 6.21 -11.27 19.81
CA ARG A 404 6.08 -11.65 21.23
C ARG A 404 6.73 -12.97 21.56
N HIS A 405 7.43 -13.59 20.60
CA HIS A 405 8.07 -14.89 20.80
C HIS A 405 9.03 -14.84 22.00
N ALA A 406 8.85 -15.76 22.94
CA ALA A 406 9.74 -15.96 24.07
C ALA A 406 9.67 -17.41 24.53
N ALA A 407 10.81 -18.07 24.64
CA ALA A 407 10.93 -19.45 25.08
C ALA A 407 12.21 -19.65 25.89
N ARG A 408 12.14 -20.39 26.98
CA ARG A 408 13.34 -20.89 27.67
C ARG A 408 13.82 -22.16 26.97
N ALA A 409 15.12 -22.25 26.73
CA ALA A 409 15.75 -23.41 26.13
C ALA A 409 16.97 -23.84 26.95
N THR A 410 17.26 -25.14 26.94
CA THR A 410 18.44 -25.71 27.61
C THR A 410 19.46 -26.08 26.54
N LEU A 411 20.69 -25.61 26.69
CA LEU A 411 21.82 -25.94 25.82
C LEU A 411 22.36 -27.34 26.13
N ARG A 412 23.22 -27.87 25.25
CA ARG A 412 23.79 -29.22 25.40
C ARG A 412 24.62 -29.41 26.67
N ASP A 413 25.17 -28.34 27.23
CA ASP A 413 25.95 -28.34 28.46
C ASP A 413 25.09 -28.16 29.73
N GLY A 414 23.76 -28.14 29.59
CA GLY A 414 22.82 -27.96 30.69
C GLY A 414 22.55 -26.50 31.07
N SER A 415 23.24 -25.52 30.48
CA SER A 415 22.97 -24.11 30.72
C SER A 415 21.63 -23.68 30.10
N THR A 416 20.94 -22.75 30.75
CA THR A 416 19.62 -22.25 30.28
C THR A 416 19.76 -20.90 29.60
N ILE A 417 19.11 -20.75 28.46
CA ILE A 417 19.01 -19.48 27.73
C ILE A 417 17.54 -19.10 27.50
N THR A 418 17.29 -17.83 27.21
CA THR A 418 16.00 -17.36 26.71
C THR A 418 16.12 -17.01 25.24
N ILE A 419 15.35 -17.66 24.37
CA ILE A 419 15.18 -17.28 22.97
C ILE A 419 13.97 -16.37 22.90
N ARG A 420 14.14 -15.15 22.39
CA ARG A 420 13.03 -14.20 22.25
C ARG A 420 13.12 -13.38 20.97
N ALA A 421 12.01 -12.76 20.59
CA ALA A 421 11.96 -11.76 19.54
C ALA A 421 12.98 -10.63 19.81
N GLN A 422 13.69 -10.22 18.76
CA GLN A 422 14.60 -9.07 18.81
C GLN A 422 13.81 -7.77 19.01
N ARG A 423 14.30 -6.90 19.90
CA ARG A 423 13.67 -5.62 20.26
C ARG A 423 14.49 -4.46 19.67
N PRO A 424 13.87 -3.29 19.41
CA PRO A 424 14.61 -2.10 18.99
C PRO A 424 15.71 -1.69 19.99
N THR A 425 15.52 -1.96 21.28
CA THR A 425 16.49 -1.68 22.35
C THR A 425 17.69 -2.62 22.36
N ASP A 426 17.68 -3.71 21.57
CA ASP A 426 18.77 -4.69 21.51
C ASP A 426 19.98 -4.22 20.69
N ARG A 427 19.94 -2.99 20.14
CA ARG A 427 21.01 -2.40 19.31
C ARG A 427 22.41 -2.63 19.89
N GLN A 428 22.62 -2.34 21.16
CA GLN A 428 23.93 -2.49 21.79
C GLN A 428 24.32 -3.97 21.95
N GLY A 429 23.39 -4.82 22.39
CA GLY A 429 23.66 -6.26 22.54
C GLY A 429 23.97 -6.95 21.21
N MET A 430 23.29 -6.55 20.13
CA MET A 430 23.56 -7.05 18.77
C MET A 430 24.93 -6.59 18.25
N ARG A 431 25.35 -5.36 18.57
CA ARG A 431 26.72 -4.90 18.26
C ARG A 431 27.76 -5.71 19.03
N ASN A 432 27.54 -5.96 20.32
CA ASN A 432 28.46 -6.75 21.13
C ASN A 432 28.64 -8.16 20.57
N VAL A 433 27.55 -8.84 20.18
CA VAL A 433 27.63 -10.16 19.52
C VAL A 433 28.49 -10.14 18.25
N LEU A 434 28.43 -9.07 17.46
CA LEU A 434 29.23 -8.93 16.23
C LEU A 434 30.70 -8.57 16.51
N VAL A 435 30.97 -7.83 17.58
CA VAL A 435 32.33 -7.43 17.99
C VAL A 435 33.05 -8.58 18.70
N ASP A 436 32.33 -9.41 19.45
CA ASP A 436 32.88 -10.54 20.21
C ASP A 436 33.11 -11.79 19.33
N MET A 437 32.76 -11.74 18.05
CA MET A 437 33.08 -12.81 17.08
C MET A 437 34.54 -12.71 16.63
N SER A 438 35.24 -13.85 16.59
CA SER A 438 36.55 -13.90 15.95
C SER A 438 36.48 -13.49 14.46
N PRO A 439 37.60 -13.04 13.88
CA PRO A 439 37.69 -12.78 12.44
C PRO A 439 37.23 -13.97 11.58
N GLU A 440 37.41 -15.19 12.08
CA GLU A 440 36.95 -16.40 11.42
C GLU A 440 35.42 -16.54 11.45
N SER A 441 34.77 -16.32 12.60
CA SER A 441 33.31 -16.30 12.73
C SER A 441 32.67 -15.22 11.84
N ILE A 442 33.27 -14.03 11.80
CA ILE A 442 32.84 -12.94 10.90
C ILE A 442 32.96 -13.36 9.44
N ARG A 443 34.11 -13.90 9.03
CA ARG A 443 34.33 -14.36 7.65
C ARG A 443 33.35 -15.45 7.25
N ARG A 444 33.08 -16.41 8.15
CA ARG A 444 32.11 -17.49 7.92
C ARG A 444 30.68 -16.99 7.77
N ARG A 445 30.32 -15.89 8.43
CA ARG A 445 28.99 -15.29 8.36
C ARG A 445 28.81 -14.34 7.17
N PHE A 446 29.84 -13.57 6.84
CA PHE A 446 29.76 -12.47 5.86
C PHE A 446 30.58 -12.71 4.59
N PHE A 447 31.14 -13.92 4.43
CA PHE A 447 31.93 -14.35 3.27
C PHE A 447 33.21 -13.51 3.03
N ALA A 448 33.52 -12.56 3.91
CA ALA A 448 34.66 -11.67 3.85
C ALA A 448 35.10 -11.26 5.27
N PRO A 449 36.40 -11.01 5.50
CA PRO A 449 36.87 -10.42 6.75
C PRO A 449 36.27 -9.02 6.93
N ARG A 450 35.67 -8.74 8.09
CA ARG A 450 35.15 -7.40 8.42
C ARG A 450 35.66 -6.93 9.77
N ARG A 451 36.14 -5.68 9.80
CA ARG A 451 36.64 -5.00 11.02
C ARG A 451 35.60 -4.12 11.70
N SER A 452 34.57 -3.70 10.96
CA SER A 452 33.47 -2.85 11.45
C SER A 452 32.25 -2.99 10.55
N PHE A 453 31.08 -2.63 11.07
CA PHE A 453 29.83 -2.51 10.32
C PHE A 453 29.46 -1.02 10.21
N SER A 454 28.94 -0.60 9.06
CA SER A 454 28.41 0.76 8.93
C SER A 454 27.12 0.92 9.75
N GLU A 455 26.76 2.15 10.12
CA GLU A 455 25.49 2.43 10.80
C GLU A 455 24.28 1.97 9.97
N GLU A 456 24.37 2.05 8.64
CA GLU A 456 23.32 1.57 7.74
C GLU A 456 23.16 0.04 7.77
N GLU A 457 24.26 -0.71 7.84
CA GLU A 457 24.22 -2.18 7.95
C GLU A 457 23.65 -2.62 9.30
N VAL A 458 24.04 -1.94 10.38
CA VAL A 458 23.45 -2.14 11.71
C VAL A 458 21.97 -1.82 11.68
N GLN A 459 21.56 -0.72 11.03
CA GLN A 459 20.16 -0.34 10.90
C GLN A 459 19.34 -1.41 10.14
N ARG A 460 19.88 -1.98 9.05
CA ARG A 460 19.23 -3.13 8.36
C ARG A 460 19.06 -4.34 9.26
N PHE A 461 20.01 -4.60 10.17
CA PHE A 461 19.86 -5.70 11.13
C PHE A 461 18.78 -5.46 12.20
N LEU A 462 18.40 -4.20 12.43
CA LEU A 462 17.42 -3.77 13.42
C LEU A 462 16.04 -3.50 12.82
N ASP A 463 15.93 -3.30 11.51
CA ASP A 463 14.67 -3.07 10.79
C ASP A 463 13.93 -4.39 10.55
N ILE A 464 13.17 -4.82 11.56
CA ILE A 464 12.50 -6.11 11.65
C ILE A 464 10.99 -5.86 11.73
N ASP A 465 10.25 -6.39 10.75
CA ASP A 465 8.78 -6.27 10.70
C ASP A 465 8.07 -7.49 11.29
N PHE A 466 8.81 -8.57 11.62
CA PHE A 466 8.32 -9.86 12.06
C PHE A 466 7.35 -10.55 11.08
N VAL A 467 7.30 -10.09 9.83
CA VAL A 467 6.46 -10.64 8.76
C VAL A 467 7.35 -11.16 7.63
N HIS A 468 8.17 -10.30 7.03
CA HIS A 468 9.15 -10.67 6.00
C HIS A 468 10.54 -10.83 6.57
N HIS A 469 10.86 -10.09 7.63
CA HIS A 469 12.12 -10.16 8.33
C HIS A 469 11.81 -10.52 9.77
N VAL A 470 12.14 -11.74 10.16
CA VAL A 470 12.00 -12.23 11.54
C VAL A 470 13.37 -12.42 12.12
N ALA A 471 13.60 -11.88 13.32
CA ALA A 471 14.84 -12.12 14.06
C ALA A 471 14.56 -12.50 15.51
N LEU A 472 15.25 -13.56 15.95
CA LEU A 472 15.27 -14.05 17.32
C LEU A 472 16.67 -13.88 17.90
N VAL A 473 16.72 -13.54 19.18
CA VAL A 473 17.95 -13.42 19.97
C VAL A 473 17.97 -14.46 21.07
N ALA A 474 19.13 -15.04 21.32
CA ALA A 474 19.41 -15.89 22.46
C ALA A 474 20.07 -15.04 23.55
N VAL A 475 19.48 -15.06 24.75
CA VAL A 475 19.89 -14.26 25.91
C VAL A 475 20.31 -15.19 27.04
N ALA A 476 21.50 -14.94 27.59
CA ALA A 476 22.03 -15.57 28.80
C ALA A 476 22.52 -14.47 29.74
N ASP A 477 22.14 -14.52 31.03
CA ASP A 477 22.51 -13.53 32.05
C ASP A 477 22.31 -12.07 31.59
N ASP A 478 21.14 -11.79 31.00
CA ASP A 478 20.73 -10.51 30.40
C ASP A 478 21.59 -9.99 29.23
N ALA A 479 22.57 -10.77 28.77
CA ALA A 479 23.37 -10.48 27.59
C ALA A 479 22.89 -11.27 26.37
N ILE A 480 22.87 -10.62 25.19
CA ILE A 480 22.62 -11.31 23.93
C ILE A 480 23.88 -12.08 23.56
N VAL A 481 23.75 -13.38 23.34
CA VAL A 481 24.87 -14.31 23.09
C VAL A 481 24.80 -14.98 21.71
N GLY A 482 23.67 -14.82 21.03
CA GLY A 482 23.50 -15.23 19.64
C GLY A 482 22.21 -14.69 19.03
N ALA A 483 22.12 -14.76 17.71
CA ALA A 483 20.94 -14.33 16.96
C ALA A 483 20.75 -15.19 15.71
N GLY A 484 19.48 -15.46 15.38
CA GLY A 484 19.06 -16.10 14.14
C GLY A 484 17.99 -15.24 13.47
N ARG A 485 17.99 -15.20 12.14
CA ARG A 485 16.97 -14.48 11.37
C ARG A 485 16.61 -15.21 10.10
N TYR A 486 15.43 -14.92 9.57
CA TYR A 486 15.14 -15.16 8.16
C TYR A 486 14.60 -13.91 7.48
N ILE A 487 14.81 -13.81 6.18
CA ILE A 487 14.29 -12.74 5.31
C ILE A 487 13.58 -13.38 4.11
N VAL A 488 12.30 -13.06 3.90
CA VAL A 488 11.52 -13.54 2.76
C VAL A 488 12.07 -12.94 1.47
N THR A 489 12.59 -13.81 0.59
CA THR A 489 13.19 -13.43 -0.70
C THR A 489 12.13 -13.39 -1.81
N GLU A 490 11.20 -14.35 -1.79
CA GLU A 490 10.06 -14.46 -2.70
C GLU A 490 8.87 -15.16 -2.00
N PRO A 491 7.65 -15.11 -2.54
CA PRO A 491 6.49 -15.75 -1.92
C PRO A 491 6.70 -17.25 -1.64
N GLY A 492 6.80 -17.61 -0.36
CA GLY A 492 7.03 -18.99 0.08
C GLY A 492 8.50 -19.40 0.25
N GLU A 493 9.46 -18.49 0.03
CA GLU A 493 10.88 -18.70 0.29
C GLU A 493 11.43 -17.67 1.28
N ALA A 494 12.32 -18.08 2.18
CA ALA A 494 13.10 -17.14 2.97
C ALA A 494 14.56 -17.57 3.14
N GLU A 495 15.48 -16.62 3.08
CA GLU A 495 16.89 -16.82 3.40
C GLU A 495 17.11 -16.80 4.90
N VAL A 496 17.84 -17.77 5.46
CA VAL A 496 18.10 -17.90 6.90
C VAL A 496 19.58 -17.68 7.25
N ALA A 497 19.84 -16.90 8.29
CA ALA A 497 21.19 -16.56 8.74
C ALA A 497 21.33 -16.57 10.26
N PHE A 498 22.51 -16.94 10.75
CA PHE A 498 22.82 -17.08 12.18
C PHE A 498 24.13 -16.40 12.54
N GLY A 499 24.27 -16.04 13.82
CA GLY A 499 25.59 -15.90 14.42
C GLY A 499 25.51 -15.96 15.93
N VAL A 500 26.54 -16.59 16.49
CA VAL A 500 26.65 -16.94 17.90
C VAL A 500 28.04 -16.50 18.35
N SER A 501 28.11 -15.81 19.50
CA SER A 501 29.38 -15.41 20.10
C SER A 501 30.26 -16.64 20.35
N ASP A 502 31.56 -16.53 20.10
CA ASP A 502 32.47 -17.68 20.01
C ASP A 502 32.45 -18.56 21.29
N GLN A 503 32.39 -17.93 22.45
CA GLN A 503 32.31 -18.61 23.76
C GLN A 503 31.05 -19.48 23.95
N TRP A 504 30.01 -19.24 23.14
CA TRP A 504 28.72 -19.95 23.15
C TRP A 504 28.55 -20.94 21.99
N GLN A 505 29.52 -21.02 21.07
CA GLN A 505 29.48 -21.98 19.96
C GLN A 505 29.66 -23.43 20.46
N GLY A 506 29.22 -24.41 19.67
CA GLY A 506 29.28 -25.83 20.03
C GLY A 506 28.23 -26.33 21.04
N ARG A 507 27.50 -25.41 21.70
CA ARG A 507 26.50 -25.73 22.74
C ARG A 507 25.09 -26.02 22.23
N GLY A 508 24.90 -26.07 20.90
CA GLY A 508 23.61 -26.39 20.26
C GLY A 508 22.69 -25.19 19.95
N MET A 509 23.14 -23.95 20.21
CA MET A 509 22.33 -22.74 20.05
C MET A 509 21.80 -22.50 18.63
N GLY A 510 22.61 -22.77 17.59
CA GLY A 510 22.18 -22.61 16.20
C GLY A 510 21.01 -23.52 15.83
N GLY A 511 21.00 -24.76 16.33
CA GLY A 511 19.89 -25.70 16.13
C GLY A 511 18.61 -25.25 16.82
N LEU A 512 18.71 -24.74 18.04
CA LEU A 512 17.56 -24.19 18.77
C LEU A 512 16.98 -22.96 18.04
N LEU A 513 17.83 -22.00 17.66
CA LEU A 513 17.38 -20.83 16.89
C LEU A 513 16.70 -21.25 15.58
N LEU A 514 17.28 -22.20 14.84
CA LEU A 514 16.67 -22.74 13.61
C LEU A 514 15.30 -23.36 13.89
N GLN A 515 15.15 -24.18 14.93
CA GLN A 515 13.88 -24.80 15.30
C GLN A 515 12.78 -23.75 15.54
N HIS A 516 13.09 -22.69 16.30
CA HIS A 516 12.14 -21.61 16.58
C HIS A 516 11.80 -20.81 15.32
N LEU A 517 12.79 -20.50 14.47
CA LEU A 517 12.56 -19.82 13.19
C LEU A 517 11.71 -20.66 12.23
N VAL A 518 11.91 -21.97 12.18
CA VAL A 518 11.12 -22.89 11.36
C VAL A 518 9.66 -22.91 11.80
N ALA A 519 9.40 -22.93 13.12
CA ALA A 519 8.04 -22.88 13.65
C ALA A 519 7.32 -21.60 13.22
N ILE A 520 8.00 -20.44 13.33
CA ILE A 520 7.46 -19.14 12.91
C ILE A 520 7.28 -19.09 11.37
N ALA A 521 8.28 -19.56 10.61
CA ALA A 521 8.25 -19.55 9.15
C ALA A 521 7.07 -20.37 8.60
N ARG A 522 6.78 -21.54 9.19
CA ARG A 522 5.60 -22.35 8.84
C ARG A 522 4.29 -21.62 9.10
N GLN A 523 4.18 -20.93 10.24
CA GLN A 523 3.01 -20.11 10.57
C GLN A 523 2.82 -18.95 9.57
N HIS A 524 3.91 -18.37 9.09
CA HIS A 524 3.92 -17.31 8.08
C HIS A 524 3.82 -17.82 6.64
N GLY A 525 3.55 -19.11 6.42
CA GLY A 525 3.34 -19.68 5.08
C GLY A 525 4.61 -19.83 4.24
N VAL A 526 5.79 -19.76 4.84
CA VAL A 526 7.06 -20.08 4.18
C VAL A 526 7.12 -21.59 3.91
N ARG A 527 7.46 -21.97 2.68
CA ARG A 527 7.51 -23.36 2.22
C ARG A 527 8.94 -23.90 2.14
N LYS A 528 9.92 -23.03 1.90
CA LYS A 528 11.34 -23.37 1.83
C LYS A 528 12.19 -22.32 2.54
N LEU A 529 13.22 -22.77 3.26
CA LEU A 529 14.31 -21.94 3.76
C LEU A 529 15.57 -22.18 2.94
N VAL A 530 16.23 -21.11 2.51
CA VAL A 530 17.50 -21.18 1.80
C VAL A 530 18.63 -20.59 2.64
N ALA A 531 19.84 -21.11 2.49
CA ALA A 531 21.02 -20.59 3.16
C ALA A 531 22.26 -20.78 2.27
N GLU A 532 23.15 -19.80 2.29
CA GLU A 532 24.48 -19.91 1.71
C GLU A 532 25.50 -20.11 2.84
N VAL A 533 26.39 -21.09 2.67
CA VAL A 533 27.38 -21.43 3.70
C VAL A 533 28.73 -21.71 3.04
N LEU A 534 29.81 -21.09 3.51
CA LEU A 534 31.17 -21.48 3.08
C LEU A 534 31.40 -22.97 3.35
N HIS A 535 31.96 -23.70 2.38
CA HIS A 535 32.15 -25.16 2.47
C HIS A 535 32.96 -25.61 3.72
N GLU A 536 33.84 -24.74 4.21
CA GLU A 536 34.65 -24.97 5.42
C GLU A 536 33.90 -24.71 6.74
N ASN A 537 32.71 -24.10 6.70
CA ASN A 537 31.85 -23.90 7.87
C ASN A 537 31.07 -25.18 8.20
N VAL A 538 31.82 -26.26 8.45
CA VAL A 538 31.33 -27.59 8.82
C VAL A 538 30.35 -27.54 9.99
N PRO A 539 30.55 -26.71 11.05
CA PRO A 539 29.59 -26.59 12.14
C PRO A 539 28.20 -26.13 11.68
N MET A 540 28.11 -25.14 10.77
CA MET A 540 26.81 -24.64 10.29
C MET A 540 26.12 -25.65 9.37
N LEU A 541 26.88 -26.32 8.49
CA LEU A 541 26.36 -27.43 7.67
C LEU A 541 25.86 -28.60 8.54
N ALA A 542 26.46 -28.82 9.71
CA ALA A 542 25.98 -29.81 10.67
C ALA A 542 24.65 -29.38 11.33
N VAL A 543 24.46 -28.08 11.61
CA VAL A 543 23.17 -27.55 12.11
C VAL A 543 22.04 -27.82 11.12
N PHE A 544 22.25 -27.55 9.83
CA PHE A 544 21.22 -27.79 8.81
C PHE A 544 20.93 -29.28 8.62
N ARG A 545 21.95 -30.13 8.58
CA ARG A 545 21.76 -31.60 8.50
C ARG A 545 21.04 -32.16 9.72
N ALA A 546 21.31 -31.64 10.90
CA ALA A 546 20.67 -32.07 12.14
C ALA A 546 19.25 -31.49 12.35
N SER A 547 18.76 -30.61 11.47
CA SER A 547 17.44 -30.00 11.57
C SER A 547 16.28 -30.99 11.38
N GLY A 548 16.54 -32.12 10.73
CA GLY A 548 15.51 -33.10 10.36
C GLY A 548 14.60 -32.66 9.21
N LEU A 549 14.84 -31.50 8.61
CA LEU A 549 14.10 -31.03 7.43
C LEU A 549 14.61 -31.71 6.15
N PRO A 550 13.72 -32.11 5.21
CA PRO A 550 14.14 -32.53 3.88
C PRO A 550 14.98 -31.42 3.24
N SER A 551 16.21 -31.73 2.84
CA SER A 551 17.15 -30.72 2.34
C SER A 551 17.92 -31.16 1.11
N GLU A 552 18.17 -30.20 0.23
CA GLU A 552 19.01 -30.33 -0.96
C GLU A 552 20.23 -29.41 -0.81
N THR A 553 21.39 -29.87 -1.28
CA THR A 553 22.64 -29.08 -1.23
C THR A 553 23.30 -29.01 -2.59
N ARG A 554 23.66 -27.80 -3.03
CA ARG A 554 24.41 -27.55 -4.26
C ARG A 554 25.73 -26.84 -3.92
N HIS A 555 26.83 -27.31 -4.52
CA HIS A 555 28.17 -26.74 -4.31
C HIS A 555 28.57 -25.87 -5.50
N GLU A 556 28.93 -24.62 -5.25
CA GLU A 556 29.35 -23.67 -6.28
C GLU A 556 30.38 -22.69 -5.72
N GLY A 557 31.55 -22.56 -6.35
CA GLY A 557 32.54 -21.52 -6.01
C GLY A 557 33.04 -21.51 -4.55
N GLY A 558 33.07 -22.65 -3.86
CA GLY A 558 33.44 -22.73 -2.44
C GLY A 558 32.31 -22.40 -1.46
N VAL A 559 31.09 -22.16 -1.97
CA VAL A 559 29.85 -21.99 -1.23
C VAL A 559 28.98 -23.24 -1.39
N VAL A 560 28.27 -23.58 -0.33
CA VAL A 560 27.26 -24.62 -0.28
C VAL A 560 25.91 -23.93 -0.13
N HIS A 561 25.08 -24.02 -1.15
CA HIS A 561 23.69 -23.58 -1.12
C HIS A 561 22.86 -24.71 -0.52
N VAL A 562 22.17 -24.42 0.58
CA VAL A 562 21.31 -25.37 1.29
C VAL A 562 19.86 -24.91 1.14
N THR A 563 19.00 -25.78 0.61
CA THR A 563 17.56 -25.57 0.52
C THR A 563 16.86 -26.56 1.43
N MET A 564 16.11 -26.08 2.41
CA MET A 564 15.34 -26.90 3.36
C MET A 564 13.84 -26.74 3.10
N SER A 565 13.13 -27.84 2.85
CA SER A 565 11.68 -27.85 2.72
C SER A 565 11.02 -27.78 4.11
N LEU A 566 10.00 -26.93 4.24
CA LEU A 566 9.20 -26.79 5.47
C LEU A 566 7.86 -27.55 5.40
N GLN A 567 7.52 -28.11 4.23
CA GLN A 567 6.27 -28.83 3.99
C GLN A 567 6.24 -30.23 4.60
#